data_AF-E4RXP6-F1
#
_entry.id   AF-E4RXP6-F1
#
_cell.length_a   1.000
_cell.length_b   1.000
_cell.length_c   1.000
_cell.angle_alpha   90.00
_cell.angle_beta   90.00
_cell.angle_gamma   90.00
#
_symmetry.space_group_name_H-M   'P 1'
#
loop_
_entity.id
_entity.type
_entity.pdbx_description
1 polymer ?
#
loop_
_entity_poly.entity_id
_entity_poly.type
_entity_poly.pdbx_seq_one_letter_code
_entity_poly.pdbx_strand_id
1 'polypeptide(L)'
;MKRNEIVSLIAVALIILFSYTAISKLIDMGEFERQLAGQELPSWSKAPLVWLIPAAELLLCVLLIISATRLPGLYGSALLMALFTGYTGLVVVGYFERTPCSCGGVLRSMGFEAHLVFNLFFLTLSILGIYIFHSQKKFAVTQKT
;
A
#
# COMPACT_ATOMS: atom_id res chain seq x y z
N MET A 1 18.20 -7.54 17.18
CA MET A 1 17.34 -8.25 16.21
C MET A 1 18.15 -8.62 15.00
N LYS A 2 18.03 -9.85 14.49
CA LYS A 2 18.66 -10.23 13.22
C LYS A 2 17.97 -9.47 12.09
N ARG A 3 18.71 -9.02 11.08
CA ARG A 3 18.14 -8.25 9.94
C ARG A 3 16.99 -8.99 9.23
N ASN A 4 17.02 -10.33 9.20
CA ASN A 4 15.91 -11.16 8.69
C ASN A 4 14.59 -10.98 9.49
N GLU A 5 14.69 -10.80 10.81
CA GLU A 5 13.53 -10.59 11.68
C GLU A 5 12.89 -9.23 11.39
N ILE A 6 13.69 -8.19 11.14
CA ILE A 6 13.20 -6.85 10.81
C ILE A 6 12.42 -6.87 9.49
N VAL A 7 12.97 -7.51 8.45
CA VAL A 7 12.26 -7.64 7.16
C VAL A 7 10.95 -8.41 7.33
N SER A 8 10.94 -9.45 8.18
CA SER A 8 9.75 -10.25 8.44
C SER A 8 8.69 -9.45 9.20
N LEU A 9 9.11 -8.62 10.17
CA LEU A 9 8.22 -7.70 10.90
C LEU A 9 7.60 -6.67 9.96
N ILE A 10 8.39 -6.07 9.06
CA ILE A 10 7.90 -5.14 8.04
C ILE A 10 6.88 -5.83 7.12
N ALA A 11 7.18 -7.05 6.66
CA ALA A 11 6.28 -7.82 5.82
C ALA A 11 4.95 -8.11 6.54
N VAL A 12 4.98 -8.49 7.81
CA VAL A 12 3.76 -8.71 8.61
C VAL A 12 2.94 -7.44 8.74
N ALA A 13 3.56 -6.29 9.01
CA ALA A 13 2.85 -5.02 9.10
C ALA A 13 2.15 -4.66 7.77
N LEU A 14 2.83 -4.87 6.64
CA LEU A 14 2.25 -4.65 5.30
C LEU A 14 1.13 -5.64 4.98
N ILE A 15 1.27 -6.92 5.37
CA ILE A 15 0.22 -7.93 5.20
C ILE A 15 -1.02 -7.54 5.99
N ILE A 16 -0.88 -7.11 7.24
CA ILE A 16 -2.02 -6.67 8.07
C ILE A 16 -2.72 -5.48 7.41
N LEU A 17 -1.95 -4.51 6.91
CA LEU A 17 -2.50 -3.37 6.19
C LEU A 17 -3.30 -3.79 4.96
N PHE A 18 -2.66 -4.48 4.02
CA PHE A 18 -3.29 -4.82 2.73
C PHE A 18 -4.43 -5.82 2.86
N SER A 19 -4.33 -6.77 3.79
CA SER A 19 -5.43 -7.72 4.06
C SER A 19 -6.64 -6.99 4.62
N TYR A 20 -6.44 -6.10 5.60
CA TYR A 20 -7.51 -5.28 6.15
C TYR A 20 -8.18 -4.42 5.07
N THR A 21 -7.39 -3.70 4.28
CA THR A 21 -7.94 -2.82 3.24
C THR A 21 -8.66 -3.61 2.15
N ALA A 22 -8.12 -4.75 1.71
CA ALA A 22 -8.74 -5.57 0.67
C ALA A 22 -10.05 -6.20 1.15
N ILE A 23 -10.05 -6.78 2.35
CA ILE A 23 -11.23 -7.41 2.94
C ILE A 23 -12.34 -6.37 3.14
N SER A 24 -12.01 -5.18 3.66
CA SER A 24 -13.00 -4.11 3.84
C SER A 24 -13.67 -3.69 2.52
N LYS A 25 -12.91 -3.63 1.42
CA LYS A 25 -13.43 -3.31 0.08
C LYS A 25 -14.25 -4.44 -0.51
N LEU A 26 -13.86 -5.70 -0.27
CA LEU A 26 -14.58 -6.87 -0.80
C LEU A 26 -15.89 -7.14 -0.06
N ILE A 27 -15.96 -6.87 1.24
CA ILE A 27 -17.19 -7.01 2.04
C ILE A 27 -18.24 -6.00 1.59
N ASP A 28 -17.85 -4.75 1.35
CA ASP A 28 -18.76 -3.70 0.90
C ASP A 28 -18.29 -3.07 -0.42
N MET A 29 -18.31 -3.90 -1.46
CA MET A 29 -17.94 -3.50 -2.82
C MET A 29 -18.79 -2.33 -3.34
N GLY A 30 -20.08 -2.30 -2.99
CA GLY A 30 -20.98 -1.21 -3.40
C GLY A 30 -20.58 0.13 -2.78
N GLU A 31 -20.17 0.13 -1.51
CA GLU A 31 -19.62 1.33 -0.89
C GLU A 31 -18.27 1.72 -1.49
N PHE A 32 -17.37 0.76 -1.75
CA PHE A 32 -16.09 1.07 -2.39
C PHE A 32 -16.26 1.67 -3.79
N GLU A 33 -17.21 1.17 -4.59
CA GLU A 33 -17.55 1.72 -5.89
C GLU A 33 -18.09 3.15 -5.77
N ARG A 34 -19.02 3.43 -4.85
CA ARG A 34 -19.53 4.80 -4.58
C ARG A 34 -18.41 5.74 -4.17
N GLN A 35 -17.51 5.26 -3.32
CA GLN A 35 -16.35 5.99 -2.82
C GLN A 35 -15.39 6.37 -3.95
N LEU A 36 -15.12 5.43 -4.85
CA LEU A 36 -14.27 5.62 -6.01
C LEU A 36 -14.94 6.50 -7.08
N ALA A 37 -16.27 6.41 -7.21
CA ALA A 37 -17.06 7.27 -8.08
C ALA A 37 -16.96 8.75 -7.69
N GLY A 38 -16.92 9.03 -6.38
CA GLY A 38 -16.75 10.37 -5.81
C GLY A 38 -15.31 10.91 -5.81
N GLN A 39 -14.33 10.14 -6.31
CA GLN A 39 -12.97 10.62 -6.51
C GLN A 39 -12.83 11.41 -7.82
N GLU A 40 -11.92 12.38 -7.82
CA GLU A 40 -11.54 13.19 -9.00
C GLU A 40 -10.58 12.40 -9.92
N LEU A 41 -11.02 11.20 -10.31
CA LEU A 41 -10.33 10.31 -11.24
C LEU A 41 -11.04 10.32 -12.60
N PRO A 42 -10.32 10.04 -13.70
CA PRO A 42 -10.94 9.86 -15.00
C PRO A 42 -12.06 8.82 -14.97
N SER A 43 -13.19 9.11 -15.61
CA SER A 43 -14.37 8.21 -15.58
C SER A 43 -14.04 6.80 -16.08
N TRP A 44 -13.18 6.68 -17.09
CA TRP A 44 -12.75 5.40 -17.66
C TRP A 44 -11.91 4.55 -16.71
N SER A 45 -11.24 5.13 -15.71
CA SER A 45 -10.38 4.39 -14.79
C SER A 45 -11.13 3.84 -13.58
N LYS A 46 -12.30 4.40 -13.24
CA LYS A 46 -13.05 4.06 -12.02
C LYS A 46 -13.52 2.60 -12.02
N ALA A 47 -14.20 2.16 -13.07
CA ALA A 47 -14.74 0.78 -13.13
C ALA A 47 -13.64 -0.31 -13.04
N PRO A 48 -12.50 -0.20 -13.75
CA PRO A 48 -11.39 -1.15 -13.56
C PRO A 48 -10.78 -1.11 -12.15
N LEU A 49 -10.63 0.08 -11.56
CA LEU A 49 -9.98 0.26 -10.26
C LEU A 49 -10.77 -0.37 -9.10
N VAL A 50 -12.10 -0.51 -9.21
CA VAL A 50 -12.94 -1.23 -8.24
C VAL A 50 -12.41 -2.66 -7.99
N TRP A 51 -11.92 -3.33 -9.04
CA TRP A 51 -11.40 -4.69 -8.94
C TRP A 51 -9.88 -4.74 -8.84
N LEU A 52 -9.18 -3.86 -9.57
CA LEU A 52 -7.72 -3.86 -9.59
C LEU A 52 -7.10 -3.52 -8.24
N ILE A 53 -7.69 -2.59 -7.49
CA ILE A 53 -7.15 -2.19 -6.18
C ILE A 53 -7.21 -3.36 -5.18
N PRO A 54 -8.37 -3.98 -4.87
CA PRO A 54 -8.42 -5.13 -3.97
C PRO A 54 -7.58 -6.32 -4.47
N ALA A 55 -7.55 -6.57 -5.78
CA ALA A 55 -6.75 -7.64 -6.36
C ALA A 55 -5.25 -7.42 -6.16
N ALA A 56 -4.77 -6.19 -6.37
CA ALA A 56 -3.37 -5.84 -6.13
C ALA A 56 -3.02 -5.98 -4.64
N GLU A 57 -3.89 -5.51 -3.74
CA GLU A 57 -3.69 -5.63 -2.29
C GLU A 57 -3.57 -7.10 -1.84
N LEU A 58 -4.45 -7.99 -2.32
CA LEU A 58 -4.37 -9.43 -2.03
C LEU A 58 -3.14 -10.09 -2.65
N LEU A 59 -2.78 -9.72 -3.88
CA LEU A 59 -1.57 -10.23 -4.54
C LEU A 59 -0.32 -9.87 -3.71
N LEU A 60 -0.22 -8.64 -3.22
CA LEU A 60 0.90 -8.22 -2.37
C LEU A 60 0.94 -8.99 -1.06
N CYS A 61 -0.20 -9.28 -0.42
CA CYS A 61 -0.24 -10.17 0.75
C CYS A 61 0.38 -11.53 0.45
N VAL A 62 -0.02 -12.18 -0.65
CA VAL A 62 0.52 -13.49 -1.04
C VAL A 62 2.03 -13.42 -1.29
N LEU A 63 2.49 -12.39 -2.01
CA LEU A 63 3.92 -12.22 -2.31
C LEU A 63 4.76 -11.99 -1.04
N LEU A 64 4.23 -11.27 -0.04
CA LEU A 64 4.93 -10.98 1.21
C LEU A 64 5.00 -12.18 2.17
N ILE A 65 3.97 -13.04 2.15
CA ILE A 65 3.92 -14.26 2.97
C ILE A 65 5.04 -15.23 2.55
N ILE A 66 5.19 -15.45 1.25
CA ILE A 66 6.15 -16.42 0.72
C ILE A 66 7.56 -15.81 0.72
N SER A 67 8.47 -16.38 1.50
CA SER A 67 9.86 -15.90 1.67
C SER A 67 10.60 -15.68 0.35
N ALA A 68 10.36 -16.54 -0.65
CA ALA A 68 10.99 -16.47 -1.96
C ALA A 68 10.51 -15.27 -2.81
N THR A 69 9.27 -14.82 -2.62
CA THR A 69 8.67 -13.69 -3.36
C THR A 69 8.61 -12.42 -2.53
N ARG A 70 9.22 -12.39 -1.34
CA ARG A 70 9.13 -11.25 -0.44
C ARG A 70 9.74 -9.98 -1.03
N LEU A 71 10.84 -10.09 -1.78
CA LEU A 71 11.46 -8.94 -2.42
C LEU A 71 10.55 -8.28 -3.47
N PRO A 72 9.99 -9.00 -4.47
CA PRO A 72 9.01 -8.40 -5.37
C PRO A 72 7.75 -7.91 -4.64
N GLY A 73 7.31 -8.59 -3.57
CA GLY A 73 6.24 -8.10 -2.70
C GLY A 73 6.55 -6.75 -2.05
N LEU A 74 7.77 -6.54 -1.54
CA LEU A 74 8.20 -5.27 -0.96
C LEU A 74 8.29 -4.15 -2.02
N TYR A 75 8.79 -4.43 -3.22
CA TYR A 75 8.77 -3.47 -4.33
C TYR A 75 7.35 -3.10 -4.76
N GLY A 76 6.46 -4.09 -4.89
CA GLY A 76 5.06 -3.86 -5.20
C GLY A 76 4.34 -3.07 -4.11
N SER A 77 4.67 -3.32 -2.84
CA SER A 77 4.17 -2.55 -1.70
C SER A 77 4.62 -1.10 -1.77
N ALA A 78 5.91 -0.85 -2.02
CA ALA A 78 6.44 0.49 -2.19
C ALA A 78 5.78 1.23 -3.35
N LEU A 79 5.57 0.56 -4.49
CA LEU A 79 4.88 1.14 -5.64
C LEU A 79 3.42 1.50 -5.33
N LEU A 80 2.65 0.56 -4.76
CA LEU A 80 1.25 0.79 -4.45
C LEU A 80 1.09 1.90 -3.40
N MET A 81 1.91 1.87 -2.35
CA MET A 81 1.93 2.92 -1.33
C MET A 81 2.34 4.27 -1.92
N ALA A 82 3.29 4.32 -2.86
CA ALA A 82 3.67 5.55 -3.54
C ALA A 82 2.51 6.12 -4.39
N LEU A 83 1.77 5.27 -5.10
CA LEU A 83 0.57 5.70 -5.85
C LEU A 83 -0.50 6.27 -4.93
N PHE A 84 -0.82 5.59 -3.82
CA PHE A 84 -1.77 6.10 -2.84
C PHE A 84 -1.28 7.38 -2.15
N THR A 85 0.01 7.46 -1.82
CA THR A 85 0.61 8.67 -1.25
C THR A 85 0.52 9.84 -2.22
N GLY A 86 0.88 9.62 -3.50
CA GLY A 86 0.84 10.64 -4.54
C GLY A 86 -0.58 11.18 -4.75
N TYR A 87 -1.56 10.29 -4.87
CA TYR A 87 -2.96 10.68 -4.99
C TYR A 87 -3.44 11.50 -3.79
N THR A 88 -3.24 10.99 -2.56
CA THR A 88 -3.64 11.72 -1.34
C THR A 88 -2.89 13.04 -1.21
N GLY A 89 -1.63 13.11 -1.60
CA GLY A 89 -0.83 14.33 -1.60
C GLY A 89 -1.39 15.41 -2.53
N LEU A 90 -1.84 15.03 -3.74
CA LEU A 90 -2.52 15.94 -4.66
C LEU A 90 -3.82 16.49 -4.07
N VAL A 91 -4.57 15.66 -3.33
CA VAL A 91 -5.78 16.09 -2.62
C VAL A 91 -5.43 17.11 -1.52
N VAL A 92 -4.43 16.83 -0.68
CA VAL A 92 -4.02 17.72 0.43
C VAL A 92 -3.48 19.06 -0.07
N VAL A 93 -2.76 19.09 -1.19
CA VAL A 93 -2.24 20.33 -1.80
C VAL A 93 -3.34 21.15 -2.51
N GLY A 94 -4.55 20.61 -2.63
CA GLY A 94 -5.67 21.31 -3.26
C GLY A 94 -5.57 21.37 -4.79
N TYR A 95 -4.93 20.37 -5.42
CA TYR A 95 -4.80 20.30 -6.88
C TYR A 95 -6.16 20.15 -7.58
N PHE A 96 -7.15 19.55 -6.91
CA PHE A 96 -8.48 19.33 -7.46
C PHE A 96 -9.43 20.49 -7.14
N GLU A 97 -10.26 20.88 -8.12
CA GLU A 97 -11.24 21.96 -7.97
C GLU A 97 -12.31 21.66 -6.90
N ARG A 98 -12.53 20.39 -6.60
CA ARG A 98 -13.43 19.91 -5.54
C ARG A 98 -12.65 18.96 -4.64
N THR A 99 -12.74 19.17 -3.33
CA THR A 99 -12.25 18.17 -2.36
C THR A 99 -13.10 16.90 -2.49
N PRO A 100 -12.49 15.76 -2.88
CA PRO A 100 -13.22 14.51 -2.96
C PRO A 100 -13.75 14.12 -1.58
N CYS A 101 -14.87 13.42 -1.54
CA CYS A 101 -15.40 12.89 -0.29
C CYS A 101 -14.34 12.01 0.39
N SER A 102 -14.18 12.14 1.72
CA SER A 102 -13.32 11.23 2.49
C SER A 102 -13.96 9.84 2.43
N CYS A 103 -13.30 8.94 1.71
CA CYS A 103 -13.87 7.70 1.23
C CYS A 103 -12.87 6.57 1.54
N GLY A 104 -12.98 6.00 2.75
CA GLY A 104 -11.99 5.03 3.26
C GLY A 104 -12.53 3.97 4.21
N GLY A 105 -13.82 3.66 4.19
CA GLY A 105 -14.40 2.66 5.11
C GLY A 105 -14.20 3.05 6.59
N VAL A 106 -13.53 2.22 7.41
CA VAL A 106 -13.20 2.58 8.81
C VAL A 106 -12.22 3.76 8.90
N LEU A 107 -11.45 4.03 7.85
CA LEU A 107 -10.59 5.20 7.75
C LEU A 107 -11.35 6.47 7.29
N ARG A 108 -12.67 6.40 7.08
CA ARG A 108 -13.53 7.56 6.76
C ARG A 108 -13.52 8.64 7.85
N SER A 109 -13.15 8.27 9.08
CA SER A 109 -12.92 9.21 10.20
C SER A 109 -11.55 9.88 10.17
N MET A 110 -10.62 9.42 9.33
CA MET A 110 -9.29 9.98 9.17
C MET A 110 -9.32 11.06 8.07
N GLY A 111 -8.92 12.28 8.40
CA GLY A 111 -8.77 13.36 7.41
C GLY A 111 -7.68 13.02 6.38
N PHE A 112 -7.72 13.66 5.21
CA PHE A 112 -6.73 13.43 4.14
C PHE A 112 -5.29 13.65 4.59
N GLU A 113 -5.03 14.59 5.50
CA GLU A 113 -3.68 14.81 6.07
C GLU A 113 -3.20 13.59 6.88
N ALA A 114 -4.06 13.03 7.71
CA ALA A 114 -3.72 11.85 8.50
C ALA A 114 -3.54 10.61 7.61
N HIS A 115 -4.34 10.48 6.54
CA HIS A 115 -4.11 9.46 5.51
C HIS A 115 -2.76 9.63 4.81
N LEU A 116 -2.35 10.86 4.53
CA LEU A 116 -1.06 11.13 3.89
C LEU A 116 0.09 10.68 4.79
N VAL A 117 0.04 11.02 6.08
CA VAL A 117 1.03 10.58 7.09
C VAL A 117 1.06 9.06 7.20
N PHE A 118 -0.12 8.41 7.25
CA PHE A 118 -0.23 6.97 7.28
C PHE A 118 0.40 6.31 6.05
N ASN A 119 0.11 6.84 4.86
CA ASN A 119 0.67 6.33 3.61
C ASN A 119 2.19 6.52 3.55
N LEU A 120 2.71 7.68 3.97
CA LEU A 120 4.14 7.95 4.06
C LEU A 120 4.86 7.01 5.02
N PHE A 121 4.24 6.67 6.15
CA PHE A 121 4.79 5.72 7.11
C PHE A 121 4.99 4.34 6.47
N PHE A 122 3.95 3.78 5.84
CA PHE A 122 4.04 2.46 5.20
C PHE A 122 4.89 2.45 3.92
N LEU A 123 4.94 3.56 3.18
CA LEU A 123 5.88 3.74 2.08
C LEU A 123 7.33 3.67 2.59
N THR A 124 7.62 4.40 3.66
CA THR A 124 8.96 4.39 4.30
C THR A 124 9.32 3.00 4.80
N LEU A 125 8.40 2.29 5.46
CA LEU A 125 8.62 0.91 5.87
C LEU A 125 8.93 -0.02 4.69
N SER A 126 8.22 0.14 3.57
CA SER A 126 8.46 -0.66 2.37
C SER A 126 9.87 -0.42 1.81
N ILE A 127 10.29 0.84 1.71
CA ILE A 127 11.64 1.23 1.25
C ILE A 127 12.72 0.70 2.19
N LEU A 128 12.52 0.82 3.51
CA LEU A 128 13.44 0.27 4.51
C LEU A 128 13.55 -1.26 4.40
N GLY A 129 12.42 -1.95 4.18
CA GLY A 129 12.38 -3.38 3.95
C GLY A 129 13.25 -3.79 2.75
N ILE A 130 13.14 -3.08 1.63
CA ILE A 130 13.95 -3.30 0.42
C ILE A 130 15.45 -3.08 0.72
N TYR A 131 15.79 -1.96 1.36
CA TYR A 131 17.16 -1.62 1.69
C TYR A 131 17.83 -2.66 2.60
N ILE A 132 17.13 -3.12 3.64
CA ILE A 132 17.62 -4.13 4.57
C ILE A 132 17.77 -5.48 3.86
N PHE A 133 16.79 -5.87 3.03
CA PHE A 133 16.85 -7.13 2.27
C PHE A 133 18.09 -7.19 1.36
N HIS A 134 18.34 -6.12 0.60
CA HIS A 134 19.53 -6.03 -0.26
C HIS A 134 20.83 -6.03 0.52
N SER A 135 20.87 -5.34 1.67
CA SER A 135 22.03 -5.33 2.54
C SER A 135 22.42 -6.74 2.99
N GLN A 136 21.45 -7.57 3.36
CA GLN A 136 21.72 -8.95 3.77
C GLN A 136 22.24 -9.85 2.65
N LYS A 137 21.69 -9.70 1.44
CA LYS A 137 22.15 -10.46 0.28
C LYS A 137 23.62 -10.14 -0.04
N LYS A 138 24.04 -8.88 0.10
CA LYS A 138 25.44 -8.46 -0.06
C LYS A 138 26.37 -9.12 0.97
N PHE A 139 26.02 -9.10 2.27
CA PHE A 139 26.84 -9.73 3.32
C PHE A 139 26.97 -11.26 3.16
N ALA A 140 25.91 -11.94 2.73
CA ALA A 140 25.95 -13.39 2.50
C ALA A 140 26.83 -13.80 1.30
N VAL A 141 26.98 -12.93 0.31
CA VAL A 141 27.86 -13.14 -0.84
C VAL A 141 29.32 -12.89 -0.46
N THR A 142 29.62 -11.82 0.29
CA THR A 142 31.00 -11.47 0.70
C THR A 142 31.62 -12.50 1.65
N GLN A 143 30.84 -13.24 2.45
CA GLN A 143 31.35 -14.32 3.30
C GLN A 143 31.57 -15.65 2.56
N LYS A 144 31.12 -15.77 1.30
CA LYS A 144 31.28 -16.97 0.47
C LYS A 144 32.45 -16.89 -0.53
N THR A 145 33.11 -15.74 -0.61
CA THR A 145 34.36 -15.48 -1.37
C THR A 145 35.53 -15.38 -0.40
#